data_AF-A0A1Y6KGW4-F1
#
_entry.id   AF-A0A1Y6KGW4-F1
#
_cell.length_a   1.000
_cell.length_b   1.000
_cell.length_c   1.000
_cell.angle_alpha   90.00
_cell.angle_beta   90.00
_cell.angle_gamma   90.00
#
_symmetry.space_group_name_H-M   'P 1'
#
loop_
_entity.id
_entity.type
_entity.pdbx_description
1 polymer ?
#
loop_
_entity_poly.entity_id
_entity_poly.type
_entity_poly.pdbx_seq_one_letter_code
_entity_poly.pdbx_strand_id
1 'polypeptide(L)'
;MLRRAIILSLVLSCLAPSVHLHAAEKADIAALMPAAMASLRAAASYARTGNIGLAQIELDDARRAWARLGGVTERAVAPYSDTSLAGLIAGGNDRLGKADAALTAGDGARAAADIAALRESIHAVRRDAGVIELSDCVFALAPVMTALRNVAVRFASPKATPGEVGEAGAALRAQLQRCNGLAAPDVASQAEFRRLIDGAIASAQEIGRAAHAGDVGLVHRYEIELQSFVNLLDFRYG
;
A
#
# COMPACT_ATOMS: atom_id res chain seq x y z
N MET A 1 34.09 -11.02 -67.82
CA MET A 1 33.54 -12.24 -68.45
C MET A 1 33.33 -13.28 -67.37
N LEU A 2 32.09 -13.81 -67.30
CA LEU A 2 31.62 -15.09 -66.72
C LEU A 2 32.16 -15.53 -65.34
N ARG A 3 31.37 -15.48 -64.26
CA ARG A 3 30.34 -16.47 -63.83
C ARG A 3 30.89 -17.90 -63.58
N ARG A 4 30.68 -18.34 -62.33
CA ARG A 4 30.54 -19.72 -61.79
C ARG A 4 31.80 -20.44 -61.30
N ALA A 5 31.90 -20.56 -59.98
CA ALA A 5 32.17 -21.83 -59.31
C ALA A 5 31.52 -21.80 -57.91
N ILE A 6 30.54 -22.68 -57.72
CA ILE A 6 29.84 -22.93 -56.46
C ILE A 6 30.36 -24.28 -55.96
N ILE A 7 30.29 -24.47 -54.64
CA ILE A 7 30.17 -25.73 -53.88
C ILE A 7 31.49 -26.34 -53.38
N LEU A 8 31.72 -26.27 -52.07
CA LEU A 8 31.60 -27.38 -51.09
C LEU A 8 32.60 -27.18 -49.94
N SER A 9 32.10 -26.89 -48.73
CA SER A 9 32.62 -27.51 -47.50
C SER A 9 31.72 -27.17 -46.33
N LEU A 10 31.04 -28.23 -45.92
CA LEU A 10 30.02 -28.36 -44.88
C LEU A 10 30.71 -28.71 -43.55
N VAL A 11 30.10 -28.27 -42.45
CA VAL A 11 30.23 -28.83 -41.08
C VAL A 11 31.53 -28.56 -40.32
N LEU A 12 31.47 -27.58 -39.42
CA LEU A 12 31.98 -27.79 -38.06
C LEU A 12 31.05 -27.11 -37.04
N SER A 13 29.89 -27.73 -36.87
CA SER A 13 29.03 -27.56 -35.70
C SER A 13 29.73 -28.16 -34.48
N CYS A 14 30.62 -27.40 -33.85
CA CYS A 14 31.01 -27.68 -32.46
C CYS A 14 30.06 -26.94 -31.54
N LEU A 15 29.04 -27.70 -31.11
CA LEU A 15 28.40 -27.65 -29.80
C LEU A 15 29.14 -26.77 -28.79
N ALA A 16 28.80 -25.49 -28.73
CA ALA A 16 28.84 -24.79 -27.46
C ALA A 16 27.52 -25.19 -26.76
N PRO A 17 27.55 -25.96 -25.65
CA PRO A 17 26.39 -25.95 -24.79
C PRO A 17 26.24 -24.49 -24.35
N SER A 18 25.19 -23.84 -24.83
CA SER A 18 24.66 -22.65 -24.18
C SER A 18 24.30 -23.11 -22.78
N VAL A 19 25.27 -23.04 -21.87
CA VAL A 19 25.01 -23.04 -20.45
C VAL A 19 24.30 -21.72 -20.23
N HIS A 20 22.99 -21.71 -20.49
CA HIS A 20 22.09 -20.82 -19.81
C HIS A 20 22.20 -21.23 -18.34
N LEU A 21 23.23 -20.72 -17.67
CA LEU A 21 23.09 -20.37 -16.27
C LEU A 21 21.86 -19.47 -16.26
N HIS A 22 20.71 -20.04 -15.90
CA HIS A 22 19.76 -19.31 -15.08
C HIS A 22 20.60 -18.87 -13.88
N ALA A 23 21.17 -17.67 -13.97
CA ALA A 23 21.38 -16.87 -12.77
C ALA A 23 20.00 -16.90 -12.13
N ALA A 24 19.84 -17.69 -11.06
CA ALA A 24 18.64 -17.66 -10.25
C ALA A 24 18.48 -16.19 -9.90
N GLU A 25 17.49 -15.55 -10.53
CA GLU A 25 17.24 -14.13 -10.39
C GLU A 25 17.09 -13.91 -8.89
N LYS A 26 18.08 -13.24 -8.29
CA LYS A 26 18.16 -13.08 -6.85
C LYS A 26 16.90 -12.33 -6.46
N ALA A 27 15.93 -13.04 -5.91
CA ALA A 27 14.64 -12.51 -5.53
C ALA A 27 14.88 -11.33 -4.58
N ASP A 28 14.73 -10.12 -5.11
CA ASP A 28 14.98 -8.92 -4.34
C ASP A 28 13.77 -8.68 -3.44
N ILE A 29 13.94 -8.94 -2.14
CA ILE A 29 12.91 -8.68 -1.12
C ILE A 29 12.46 -7.22 -1.20
N ALA A 30 13.37 -6.30 -1.53
CA ALA A 30 13.06 -4.88 -1.70
C ALA A 30 12.15 -4.61 -2.91
N ALA A 31 12.07 -5.51 -3.89
CA ALA A 31 11.15 -5.42 -5.02
C ALA A 31 9.86 -6.24 -4.80
N LEU A 32 9.98 -7.42 -4.18
CA LEU A 32 8.84 -8.33 -3.96
C LEU A 32 7.85 -7.80 -2.92
N MET A 33 8.34 -7.17 -1.84
CA MET A 33 7.48 -6.68 -0.77
C MET A 33 6.62 -5.48 -1.21
N PRO A 34 7.14 -4.46 -1.94
CA PRO A 34 6.30 -3.43 -2.56
C PRO A 34 5.26 -3.98 -3.55
N ALA A 35 5.61 -4.99 -4.33
CA ALA A 35 4.68 -5.61 -5.27
C ALA A 35 3.50 -6.29 -4.54
N ALA A 36 3.78 -7.06 -3.49
CA ALA A 36 2.73 -7.63 -2.65
C ALA A 36 1.87 -6.53 -1.98
N MET A 37 2.50 -5.47 -1.47
CA MET A 37 1.79 -4.33 -0.86
C MET A 37 0.84 -3.61 -1.83
N ALA A 38 1.22 -3.46 -3.10
CA ALA A 38 0.35 -2.86 -4.12
C ALA A 38 -0.97 -3.63 -4.27
N SER A 39 -0.90 -4.95 -4.48
CA SER A 39 -2.08 -5.79 -4.61
C SER A 39 -2.87 -5.91 -3.31
N LEU A 40 -2.22 -5.97 -2.15
CA LEU A 40 -2.90 -5.97 -0.84
C LEU A 40 -3.73 -4.70 -0.62
N ARG A 41 -3.21 -3.52 -0.99
CA ARG A 41 -3.97 -2.27 -0.93
C ARG A 41 -5.21 -2.29 -1.82
N ALA A 42 -5.03 -2.70 -3.06
CA ALA A 42 -6.11 -2.76 -4.03
C ALA A 42 -7.20 -3.72 -3.56
N ALA A 43 -6.82 -4.93 -3.13
CA ALA A 43 -7.71 -5.93 -2.58
C ALA A 43 -8.51 -5.39 -1.38
N ALA A 44 -7.84 -4.77 -0.39
CA ALA A 44 -8.51 -4.17 0.77
C ALA A 44 -9.49 -3.06 0.37
N SER A 45 -9.13 -2.21 -0.60
CA SER A 45 -9.98 -1.12 -1.08
C SER A 45 -11.24 -1.65 -1.77
N TYR A 46 -11.10 -2.64 -2.67
CA TYR A 46 -12.23 -3.27 -3.34
C TYR A 46 -13.11 -4.05 -2.36
N ALA A 47 -12.52 -4.76 -1.39
CA ALA A 47 -13.26 -5.48 -0.37
C ALA A 47 -14.12 -4.53 0.49
N ARG A 48 -13.58 -3.38 0.91
CA ARG A 48 -14.33 -2.35 1.68
C ARG A 48 -15.51 -1.76 0.92
N THR A 49 -15.39 -1.65 -0.41
CA THR A 49 -16.44 -1.08 -1.27
C THR A 49 -17.44 -2.13 -1.77
N GLY A 50 -17.32 -3.38 -1.32
CA GLY A 50 -18.19 -4.49 -1.71
C GLY A 50 -17.91 -5.03 -3.12
N ASN A 51 -16.82 -4.63 -3.75
CA ASN A 51 -16.42 -5.14 -5.07
C ASN A 51 -15.61 -6.43 -4.92
N ILE A 52 -16.30 -7.50 -4.48
CA ILE A 52 -15.68 -8.79 -4.11
C ILE A 52 -14.90 -9.41 -5.27
N GLY A 53 -15.41 -9.31 -6.51
CA GLY A 53 -14.73 -9.87 -7.68
C GLY A 53 -13.36 -9.24 -7.95
N LEU A 54 -13.28 -7.90 -7.93
CA LEU A 54 -11.98 -7.21 -8.06
C LEU A 54 -11.09 -7.44 -6.84
N ALA A 55 -11.67 -7.51 -5.64
CA ALA A 55 -10.92 -7.83 -4.44
C ALA A 55 -10.24 -9.21 -4.53
N GLN A 56 -10.93 -10.21 -5.09
CA GLN A 56 -10.39 -11.56 -5.28
C GLN A 56 -9.23 -11.57 -6.29
N ILE A 57 -9.37 -10.87 -7.42
CA ILE A 57 -8.30 -10.78 -8.43
C ILE A 57 -7.02 -10.21 -7.82
N GLU A 58 -7.15 -9.09 -7.09
CA GLU A 58 -6.01 -8.45 -6.43
C GLU A 58 -5.46 -9.31 -5.28
N LEU A 59 -6.31 -10.04 -4.55
CA LEU A 59 -5.84 -10.98 -3.53
C LEU A 59 -5.04 -12.13 -4.14
N ASP A 60 -5.44 -12.64 -5.31
CA ASP A 60 -4.70 -13.66 -6.03
C ASP A 60 -3.35 -13.17 -6.53
N ASP A 61 -3.27 -11.92 -7.01
CA ASP A 61 -1.99 -11.26 -7.34
C ASP A 61 -1.09 -11.11 -6.10
N ALA A 62 -1.67 -10.69 -4.97
CA ALA A 62 -0.95 -10.62 -3.70
C ALA A 62 -0.42 -11.99 -3.28
N ARG A 63 -1.21 -13.07 -3.42
CA ARG A 63 -0.78 -14.45 -3.12
C ARG A 63 0.35 -14.92 -4.03
N ARG A 64 0.31 -14.59 -5.33
CA ARG A 64 1.40 -14.89 -6.26
C ARG A 64 2.69 -14.17 -5.87
N ALA A 65 2.61 -12.88 -5.53
CA ALA A 65 3.76 -12.12 -5.04
C ALA A 65 4.28 -12.69 -3.71
N TRP A 66 3.38 -13.07 -2.80
CA TRP A 66 3.72 -13.65 -1.50
C TRP A 66 4.40 -15.02 -1.60
N ALA A 67 3.95 -15.88 -2.51
CA ALA A 67 4.58 -17.17 -2.76
C ALA A 67 6.04 -17.01 -3.21
N ARG A 68 6.34 -15.97 -4.00
CA ARG A 68 7.72 -15.63 -4.39
C ARG A 68 8.57 -15.19 -3.19
N LEU A 69 7.99 -14.47 -2.22
CA LEU A 69 8.66 -14.13 -0.96
C LEU A 69 8.99 -15.40 -0.14
N GLY A 70 8.07 -16.38 -0.10
CA GLY A 70 8.27 -17.64 0.61
C GLY A 70 9.35 -18.56 -0.01
N GLY A 71 9.70 -18.34 -1.27
CA GLY A 71 10.79 -19.05 -1.96
C GLY A 71 12.19 -18.46 -1.72
N VAL A 72 12.31 -17.37 -0.94
CA VAL A 72 13.59 -16.75 -0.61
C VAL A 72 14.25 -17.56 0.50
N THR A 73 15.19 -18.45 0.15
CA THR A 73 15.72 -19.45 1.09
C THR A 73 17.10 -19.14 1.67
N GLU A 74 17.89 -18.19 1.18
CA GLU A 74 19.22 -17.92 1.77
C GLU A 74 19.64 -16.45 1.69
N ARG A 75 20.02 -15.92 2.87
CA ARG A 75 20.40 -14.55 3.24
C ARG A 75 19.22 -13.57 3.36
N ALA A 76 18.87 -13.24 4.61
CA ALA A 76 18.53 -11.89 5.04
C ALA A 76 19.26 -10.86 4.17
N VAL A 77 18.54 -10.33 3.17
CA VAL A 77 18.96 -9.12 2.51
C VAL A 77 18.72 -8.05 3.57
N ALA A 78 19.81 -7.58 4.19
CA ALA A 78 19.76 -6.43 5.08
C ALA A 78 18.82 -5.38 4.43
N PRO A 79 17.88 -4.81 5.19
CA PRO A 79 17.94 -4.64 6.65
C PRO A 79 17.12 -5.63 7.48
N TYR A 80 16.49 -6.65 6.88
CA TYR A 80 15.57 -7.54 7.60
C TYR A 80 16.29 -8.72 8.26
N SER A 81 15.92 -9.07 9.50
CA SER A 81 16.40 -10.30 10.15
C SER A 81 15.69 -11.54 9.60
N ASP A 82 16.37 -12.68 9.56
CA ASP A 82 15.79 -13.95 9.10
C ASP A 82 14.56 -14.36 9.93
N THR A 83 14.60 -14.15 11.25
CA THR A 83 13.50 -14.49 12.16
C THR A 83 12.27 -13.61 11.90
N SER A 84 12.44 -12.30 11.74
CA SER A 84 11.34 -11.37 11.43
C SER A 84 10.71 -11.70 10.08
N LEU A 85 11.53 -11.99 9.07
CA LEU A 85 11.06 -12.32 7.73
C LEU A 85 10.33 -13.66 7.68
N ALA A 86 10.86 -14.70 8.34
CA ALA A 86 10.19 -16.00 8.43
C ALA A 86 8.83 -15.90 9.14
N GLY A 87 8.76 -15.15 10.23
CA GLY A 87 7.52 -14.87 10.95
C GLY A 87 6.50 -14.12 10.09
N LEU A 88 6.94 -13.11 9.34
CA LEU A 88 6.12 -12.37 8.40
C LEU A 88 5.53 -13.30 7.34
N ILE A 89 6.37 -14.08 6.64
CA ILE A 89 5.96 -14.97 5.55
C ILE A 89 4.92 -15.98 6.04
N ALA A 90 5.17 -16.64 7.17
CA ALA A 90 4.26 -17.63 7.75
C ALA A 90 2.92 -17.00 8.16
N GLY A 91 2.96 -15.87 8.88
CA GLY A 91 1.77 -15.15 9.31
C GLY A 91 0.99 -14.51 8.15
N GLY A 92 1.64 -14.25 7.01
CA GLY A 92 0.99 -13.74 5.81
C GLY A 92 0.19 -14.80 5.06
N ASN A 93 0.70 -16.03 4.96
CA ASN A 93 -0.05 -17.13 4.32
C ASN A 93 -1.38 -17.41 5.03
N ASP A 94 -1.37 -17.43 6.37
CA ASP A 94 -2.59 -17.60 7.17
C ASP A 94 -3.60 -16.47 6.93
N ARG A 95 -3.16 -15.21 6.96
CA ARG A 95 -4.03 -14.04 6.74
C ARG A 95 -4.60 -13.99 5.32
N LEU A 96 -3.79 -14.31 4.30
CA LEU A 96 -4.25 -14.40 2.92
C LEU A 96 -5.31 -15.50 2.76
N GLY A 97 -5.15 -16.63 3.43
CA GLY A 97 -6.17 -17.69 3.46
C GLY A 97 -7.48 -17.27 4.13
N LYS A 98 -7.40 -16.53 5.25
CA LYS A 98 -8.58 -15.97 5.93
C LYS A 98 -9.31 -14.94 5.09
N ALA A 99 -8.57 -14.04 4.44
CA ALA A 99 -9.13 -13.04 3.54
C ALA A 99 -9.86 -13.69 2.36
N ASP A 100 -9.26 -14.72 1.76
CA ASP A 100 -9.85 -15.49 0.65
C ASP A 100 -11.16 -16.19 1.07
N ALA A 101 -11.17 -16.83 2.23
CA ALA A 101 -12.38 -17.43 2.79
C ALA A 101 -13.48 -16.39 3.05
N ALA A 102 -13.11 -15.21 3.57
CA ALA A 102 -14.04 -14.12 3.81
C ALA A 102 -14.62 -13.55 2.50
N LEU A 103 -13.80 -13.34 1.47
CA LEU A 103 -14.27 -12.91 0.15
C LEU A 103 -15.22 -13.94 -0.48
N THR A 104 -14.89 -15.22 -0.39
CA THR A 104 -15.75 -16.32 -0.87
C THR A 104 -17.11 -16.33 -0.15
N ALA A 105 -17.13 -15.99 1.14
CA ALA A 105 -18.36 -15.85 1.92
C ALA A 105 -19.11 -14.52 1.68
N GLY A 106 -18.58 -13.62 0.85
CA GLY A 106 -19.13 -12.29 0.60
C GLY A 106 -18.87 -11.27 1.73
N ASP A 107 -18.05 -11.63 2.73
CA ASP A 107 -17.70 -10.75 3.85
C ASP A 107 -16.48 -9.89 3.51
N GLY A 108 -16.70 -8.88 2.68
CA GLY A 108 -15.67 -7.92 2.29
C GLY A 108 -15.09 -7.12 3.46
N ALA A 109 -15.87 -6.88 4.51
CA ALA A 109 -15.40 -6.18 5.70
C ALA A 109 -14.37 -7.02 6.46
N ARG A 110 -14.65 -8.31 6.66
CA ARG A 110 -13.71 -9.23 7.28
C ARG A 110 -12.46 -9.43 6.43
N ALA A 111 -12.62 -9.61 5.12
CA ALA A 111 -11.49 -9.73 4.20
C ALA A 111 -10.57 -8.50 4.28
N ALA A 112 -11.14 -7.28 4.22
CA ALA A 112 -10.37 -6.05 4.35
C ALA A 112 -9.63 -5.96 5.69
N ALA A 113 -10.22 -6.43 6.79
CA ALA A 113 -9.59 -6.45 8.11
C ALA A 113 -8.40 -7.42 8.16
N ASP A 114 -8.55 -8.64 7.64
CA ASP A 114 -7.46 -9.63 7.60
C ASP A 114 -6.30 -9.15 6.69
N ILE A 115 -6.62 -8.51 5.55
CA ILE A 115 -5.63 -7.88 4.66
C ILE A 115 -4.91 -6.71 5.36
N ALA A 116 -5.65 -5.84 6.06
CA ALA A 116 -5.06 -4.71 6.78
C ALA A 116 -4.09 -5.19 7.88
N ALA A 117 -4.40 -6.27 8.58
CA ALA A 117 -3.52 -6.87 9.58
C ALA A 117 -2.22 -7.45 8.97
N LEU A 118 -2.28 -7.94 7.73
CA LEU A 118 -1.08 -8.36 7.00
C LEU A 118 -0.22 -7.16 6.62
N ARG A 119 -0.84 -6.11 6.08
CA ARG A 119 -0.14 -4.84 5.77
C ARG A 119 0.55 -4.26 7.01
N GLU A 120 -0.14 -4.26 8.15
CA GLU A 120 0.44 -3.84 9.43
C GLU A 120 1.67 -4.66 9.81
N SER A 121 1.65 -5.98 9.58
CA SER A 121 2.80 -6.85 9.84
C SER A 121 4.01 -6.50 8.95
N ILE A 122 3.76 -6.13 7.69
CA ILE A 122 4.81 -5.65 6.76
C ILE A 122 5.41 -4.34 7.26
N HIS A 123 4.57 -3.37 7.64
CA HIS A 123 5.00 -2.09 8.18
C HIS A 123 5.78 -2.25 9.50
N ALA A 124 5.39 -3.20 10.36
CA ALA A 124 6.12 -3.50 11.59
C ALA A 124 7.54 -4.00 11.29
N VAL A 125 7.69 -4.97 10.38
CA VAL A 125 9.00 -5.49 9.98
C VAL A 125 9.90 -4.41 9.36
N ARG A 126 9.33 -3.49 8.57
CA ARG A 126 10.06 -2.33 8.04
C ARG A 126 10.55 -1.39 9.13
N ARG A 127 9.67 -1.02 10.07
CA ARG A 127 10.03 -0.14 11.20
C ARG A 127 11.11 -0.75 12.08
N ASP A 128 11.02 -2.03 12.40
CA ASP A 128 12.03 -2.75 13.18
C ASP A 128 13.39 -2.77 12.46
N ALA A 129 13.37 -2.79 11.14
CA ALA A 129 14.55 -2.71 10.28
C ALA A 129 15.04 -1.27 10.02
N GLY A 130 14.41 -0.25 10.62
CA GLY A 130 14.76 1.16 10.42
C GLY A 130 14.38 1.71 9.04
N VAL A 131 13.53 1.01 8.29
CA VAL A 131 13.01 1.44 6.98
C VAL A 131 11.70 2.18 7.19
N ILE A 132 11.63 3.43 6.73
CA ILE A 132 10.42 4.24 6.75
C ILE A 132 10.21 4.79 5.34
N GLU A 133 9.11 4.39 4.71
CA GLU A 133 8.72 4.82 3.37
C GLU A 133 7.42 5.63 3.41
N LEU A 134 7.07 6.24 2.27
CA LEU A 134 5.79 6.92 2.08
C LEU A 134 4.60 6.01 2.44
N SER A 135 4.65 4.73 2.06
CA SER A 135 3.57 3.76 2.33
C SER A 135 3.32 3.55 3.82
N ASP A 136 4.38 3.50 4.63
CA ASP A 136 4.24 3.37 6.09
C ASP A 136 3.54 4.61 6.67
N CYS A 137 3.89 5.80 6.16
CA CYS A 137 3.26 7.05 6.59
C CYS A 137 1.78 7.14 6.19
N VAL A 138 1.48 6.77 4.95
CA VAL A 138 0.12 6.81 4.40
C VAL A 138 -0.78 5.78 5.10
N PHE A 139 -0.29 4.57 5.38
CA PHE A 139 -1.03 3.57 6.16
C PHE A 139 -1.41 4.10 7.55
N ALA A 140 -0.53 4.88 8.17
CA ALA A 140 -0.77 5.50 9.48
C ALA A 140 -1.80 6.67 9.45
N LEU A 141 -2.30 7.08 8.28
CA LEU A 141 -3.39 8.09 8.19
C LEU A 141 -4.73 7.54 8.69
N ALA A 142 -5.00 6.24 8.53
CA ALA A 142 -6.29 5.63 8.87
C ALA A 142 -6.72 5.84 10.34
N PRO A 143 -5.87 5.58 11.36
CA PRO A 143 -6.24 5.85 12.75
C PRO A 143 -6.42 7.36 13.03
N VAL A 144 -5.63 8.23 12.41
CA VAL A 144 -5.75 9.70 12.57
C VAL A 144 -7.07 10.21 11.99
N MET A 145 -7.45 9.71 10.81
CA MET A 145 -8.74 10.02 10.19
C MET A 145 -9.91 9.49 11.05
N THR A 146 -9.77 8.30 11.64
CA THR A 146 -10.80 7.76 12.55
C THR A 146 -10.98 8.62 13.79
N ALA A 147 -9.88 9.13 14.38
CA ALA A 147 -9.97 10.07 15.49
C ALA A 147 -10.70 11.36 15.09
N LEU A 148 -10.37 11.94 13.93
CA LEU A 148 -11.05 13.13 13.41
C LEU A 148 -12.55 12.88 13.20
N ARG A 149 -12.92 11.78 12.55
CA ARG A 149 -14.32 11.40 12.32
C ARG A 149 -15.09 11.25 13.63
N ASN A 150 -14.50 10.60 14.63
CA ASN A 150 -15.13 10.45 15.95
C ASN A 150 -15.41 11.81 16.62
N VAL A 151 -14.47 12.75 16.50
CA VAL A 151 -14.67 14.11 17.03
C VAL A 151 -15.73 14.87 16.22
N ALA A 152 -15.74 14.76 14.89
CA ALA A 152 -16.75 15.40 14.04
C ALA A 152 -18.17 14.90 14.35
N VAL A 153 -18.35 13.60 14.57
CA VAL A 153 -19.64 13.00 14.98
C VAL A 153 -20.08 13.54 16.35
N ARG A 154 -19.17 13.65 17.32
CA ARG A 154 -19.46 14.24 18.63
C ARG A 154 -19.81 15.73 18.53
N PHE A 155 -19.12 16.46 17.66
CA PHE A 155 -19.37 17.88 17.41
C PHE A 155 -20.79 18.11 16.87
N ALA A 156 -21.28 17.23 16.00
CA ALA A 156 -22.66 17.28 15.50
C ALA A 156 -23.73 17.03 16.58
N SER A 157 -23.38 16.42 17.71
CA SER A 157 -24.26 16.15 18.86
C SER A 157 -23.94 17.03 20.09
N PRO A 158 -23.47 18.27 19.89
CA PRO A 158 -22.83 19.15 20.87
C PRO A 158 -22.00 18.51 22.00
N LYS A 159 -21.33 17.39 21.73
CA LYS A 159 -20.52 16.61 22.69
C LYS A 159 -19.01 16.84 22.54
N ALA A 160 -18.61 17.67 21.58
CA ALA A 160 -17.24 18.11 21.37
C ALA A 160 -17.22 19.62 21.08
N THR A 161 -16.11 20.25 21.42
CA THR A 161 -15.88 21.68 21.19
C THR A 161 -15.30 21.94 19.79
N PRO A 162 -15.41 23.17 19.26
CA PRO A 162 -14.68 23.57 18.06
C PRO A 162 -13.16 23.34 18.16
N GLY A 163 -12.60 23.51 19.36
CA GLY A 163 -11.19 23.27 19.65
C GLY A 163 -10.79 21.81 19.39
N GLU A 164 -11.57 20.85 19.87
CA GLU A 164 -11.32 19.42 19.63
C GLU A 164 -11.31 19.07 18.13
N VAL A 165 -12.24 19.64 17.35
CA VAL A 165 -12.26 19.44 15.88
C VAL A 165 -11.02 20.05 15.24
N GLY A 166 -10.64 21.26 15.66
CA GLY A 166 -9.44 21.94 15.19
C GLY A 166 -8.15 21.17 15.49
N GLU A 167 -8.02 20.62 16.69
CA GLU A 167 -6.88 19.78 17.10
C GLU A 167 -6.80 18.49 16.29
N ALA A 168 -7.93 17.80 16.09
CA ALA A 168 -7.96 16.60 15.28
C ALA A 168 -7.63 16.87 13.80
N GLY A 169 -8.14 17.99 13.25
CA GLY A 169 -7.79 18.44 11.90
C GLY A 169 -6.30 18.79 11.76
N ALA A 170 -5.73 19.48 12.75
CA ALA A 170 -4.31 19.79 12.80
C ALA A 170 -3.43 18.53 12.89
N ALA A 171 -3.85 17.52 13.66
CA ALA A 171 -3.16 16.24 13.75
C ALA A 171 -3.11 15.51 12.40
N LEU A 172 -4.25 15.46 11.68
CA LEU A 172 -4.32 14.90 10.34
C LEU A 172 -3.43 15.67 9.36
N ARG A 173 -3.52 17.01 9.35
CA ARG A 173 -2.68 17.88 8.53
C ARG A 173 -1.20 17.63 8.77
N ALA A 174 -0.78 17.53 10.02
CA ALA A 174 0.61 17.27 10.38
C ALA A 174 1.09 15.90 9.86
N GLN A 175 0.26 14.85 9.94
CA GLN A 175 0.59 13.54 9.38
C GLN A 175 0.69 13.60 7.84
N LEU A 176 -0.24 14.28 7.16
CA LEU A 176 -0.20 14.46 5.70
C LEU A 176 1.08 15.19 5.25
N GLN A 177 1.47 16.25 5.98
CA GLN A 177 2.71 16.98 5.71
C GLN A 177 3.96 16.10 5.89
N ARG A 178 3.97 15.24 6.91
CA ARG A 178 5.04 14.23 7.07
C ARG A 178 5.09 13.28 5.87
N CYS A 179 3.94 12.78 5.42
CA CYS A 179 3.90 11.86 4.27
C CYS A 179 4.38 12.55 2.98
N ASN A 180 3.98 13.82 2.76
CA ASN A 180 4.49 14.61 1.64
C ASN A 180 6.03 14.73 1.67
N GLY A 181 6.63 14.89 2.85
CA GLY A 181 8.09 14.97 3.01
C GLY A 181 8.83 13.64 2.77
N LEU A 182 8.14 12.50 2.83
CA LEU A 182 8.70 11.16 2.58
C LEU A 182 8.55 10.71 1.12
N ALA A 183 7.80 11.45 0.30
CA ALA A 183 7.63 11.09 -1.10
C ALA A 183 8.96 11.23 -1.86
N ALA A 184 9.38 10.16 -2.53
CA ALA A 184 10.53 10.20 -3.43
C ALA A 184 10.30 11.20 -4.58
N PRO A 185 11.35 11.76 -5.20
CA PRO A 185 11.20 12.84 -6.20
C PRO A 185 10.27 12.49 -7.37
N ASP A 186 10.30 11.24 -7.83
CA ASP A 186 9.44 10.72 -8.87
C ASP A 186 7.96 10.73 -8.46
N VAL A 187 7.63 10.29 -7.24
CA VAL A 187 6.27 10.34 -6.68
C VAL A 187 5.84 11.77 -6.37
N ALA A 188 6.73 12.55 -5.74
CA ALA A 188 6.47 13.92 -5.33
C ALA A 188 6.12 14.84 -6.52
N SER A 189 6.63 14.52 -7.72
CA SER A 189 6.34 15.26 -8.95
C SER A 189 5.08 14.79 -9.70
N GLN A 190 4.48 13.65 -9.32
CA GLN A 190 3.28 13.13 -9.99
C GLN A 190 2.07 14.02 -9.73
N ALA A 191 1.38 14.42 -10.81
CA ALA A 191 0.19 15.25 -10.72
C ALA A 191 -0.93 14.61 -9.86
N GLU A 192 -1.08 13.28 -9.93
CA GLU A 192 -2.04 12.56 -9.09
C GLU A 192 -1.71 12.68 -7.59
N PHE A 193 -0.44 12.45 -7.21
CA PHE A 193 0.01 12.60 -5.83
C PHE A 193 -0.20 14.03 -5.34
N ARG A 194 0.25 15.04 -6.11
CA ARG A 194 0.06 16.46 -5.76
C ARG A 194 -1.39 16.80 -5.51
N ARG A 195 -2.29 16.40 -6.42
CA ARG A 195 -3.72 16.67 -6.28
C ARG A 195 -4.29 16.09 -4.99
N LEU A 196 -3.91 14.86 -4.64
CA LEU A 196 -4.41 14.20 -3.44
C LEU A 196 -3.83 14.79 -2.16
N ILE A 197 -2.50 14.95 -2.10
CA ILE A 197 -1.83 15.38 -0.86
C ILE A 197 -2.09 16.86 -0.56
N ASP A 198 -2.09 17.72 -1.57
CA ASP A 198 -2.33 19.16 -1.39
C ASP A 198 -3.79 19.43 -1.05
N GLY A 199 -4.72 18.73 -1.70
CA GLY A 199 -6.15 18.80 -1.39
C GLY A 199 -6.43 18.37 0.04
N ALA A 200 -5.88 17.24 0.47
CA ALA A 200 -6.05 16.74 1.84
C ALA A 200 -5.49 17.71 2.89
N ILE A 201 -4.31 18.29 2.65
CA ILE A 201 -3.69 19.26 3.57
C ILE A 201 -4.56 20.52 3.69
N ALA A 202 -5.07 21.03 2.56
CA ALA A 202 -5.94 22.20 2.54
C ALA A 202 -7.26 21.94 3.30
N SER A 203 -7.97 20.85 2.99
CA SER A 203 -9.23 20.50 3.67
C SER A 203 -9.04 20.26 5.17
N ALA A 204 -7.91 19.67 5.58
CA ALA A 204 -7.59 19.47 7.00
C ALA A 204 -7.33 20.79 7.74
N GLN A 205 -6.90 21.84 7.04
CA GLN A 205 -6.80 23.19 7.60
C GLN A 205 -8.15 23.91 7.70
N GLU A 206 -9.09 23.63 6.79
CA GLU A 206 -10.40 24.28 6.75
C GLU A 206 -11.39 23.73 7.79
N ILE A 207 -11.33 22.44 8.12
CA ILE A 207 -12.31 21.82 9.03
C ILE A 207 -12.36 22.47 10.42
N GLY A 208 -11.20 22.91 10.94
CA GLY A 208 -11.13 23.64 12.20
C GLY A 208 -11.79 25.02 12.13
N ARG A 209 -11.64 25.74 11.00
CA ARG A 209 -12.30 27.03 10.78
C ARG A 209 -13.81 26.88 10.70
N ALA A 210 -14.29 25.85 9.99
CA ALA A 210 -15.72 25.51 9.93
C ALA A 210 -16.30 25.26 11.34
N ALA A 211 -15.57 24.52 12.18
CA ALA A 211 -15.99 24.25 13.55
C ALA A 211 -16.07 25.52 14.40
N HIS A 212 -15.09 26.43 14.30
CA HIS A 212 -15.11 27.71 15.04
C HIS A 212 -16.25 28.63 14.58
N ALA A 213 -16.66 28.55 13.31
CA ALA A 213 -17.83 29.24 12.79
C ALA A 213 -19.16 28.58 13.22
N GLY A 214 -19.13 27.42 13.89
CA GLY A 214 -20.31 26.67 14.29
C GLY A 214 -21.00 25.94 13.13
N ASP A 215 -20.36 25.82 11.97
CA ASP A 215 -20.95 25.18 10.78
C ASP A 215 -20.77 23.65 10.82
N VAL A 216 -21.67 22.99 11.54
CA VAL A 216 -21.72 21.52 11.64
C VAL A 216 -21.82 20.85 10.27
N GLY A 217 -22.58 21.44 9.34
CA GLY A 217 -22.77 20.89 8.00
C GLY A 217 -21.47 20.91 7.19
N LEU A 218 -20.70 22.00 7.29
CA LEU A 218 -19.41 22.13 6.63
C LEU A 218 -18.34 21.24 7.28
N VAL A 219 -18.34 21.08 8.60
CA VAL A 219 -17.47 20.11 9.29
C VAL A 219 -17.71 18.69 8.76
N HIS A 220 -18.97 18.29 8.62
CA HIS A 220 -19.32 16.98 8.07
C HIS A 220 -18.87 16.82 6.61
N ARG A 221 -19.04 17.85 5.77
CA ARG A 221 -18.57 17.81 4.37
C ARG A 221 -17.05 17.66 4.28
N TYR A 222 -16.29 18.42 5.07
CA TYR A 222 -14.83 18.29 5.10
C TYR A 222 -14.39 16.93 5.64
N GLU A 223 -15.10 16.36 6.62
CA GLU A 223 -14.80 15.03 7.13
C GLU A 223 -14.95 13.95 6.04
N ILE A 224 -16.04 13.96 5.28
CA ILE A 224 -16.24 13.03 4.15
C ILE A 224 -15.18 13.22 3.06
N GLU A 225 -14.85 14.47 2.73
CA GLU A 225 -13.82 14.79 1.75
C GLU A 225 -12.45 14.27 2.18
N LEU A 226 -12.06 14.52 3.44
CA LEU A 226 -10.81 14.04 4.02
C LEU A 226 -10.75 12.51 4.06
N GLN A 227 -11.85 11.85 4.43
CA GLN A 227 -11.94 10.39 4.38
C GLN A 227 -11.71 9.87 2.95
N SER A 228 -12.24 10.56 1.94
CA SER A 228 -12.05 10.22 0.54
C SER A 228 -10.59 10.38 0.11
N PHE A 229 -9.93 11.50 0.47
CA PHE A 229 -8.51 11.68 0.22
C PHE A 229 -7.66 10.61 0.88
N VAL A 230 -7.89 10.31 2.17
CA VAL A 230 -7.14 9.29 2.91
C VAL A 230 -7.32 7.92 2.26
N ASN A 231 -8.52 7.56 1.82
CA ASN A 231 -8.76 6.29 1.13
C ASN A 231 -8.04 6.22 -0.22
N LEU A 232 -8.02 7.31 -0.99
CA LEU A 232 -7.33 7.35 -2.28
C LEU A 232 -5.80 7.33 -2.12
N LEU A 233 -5.28 8.05 -1.12
CA LEU A 233 -3.86 7.98 -0.76
C LEU A 233 -3.47 6.57 -0.34
N ASP A 234 -4.25 5.92 0.54
CA ASP A 234 -4.05 4.53 0.96
C ASP A 234 -4.04 3.59 -0.25
N PHE A 235 -5.04 3.69 -1.13
CA PHE A 235 -5.16 2.88 -2.33
C PHE A 235 -3.95 3.02 -3.28
N ARG A 236 -3.45 4.25 -3.49
CA ARG A 236 -2.37 4.53 -4.46
C ARG A 236 -0.97 4.41 -3.89
N TYR A 237 -0.78 4.80 -2.63
CA TYR A 237 0.53 5.10 -2.04
C TYR A 237 0.77 4.50 -0.65
N GLY A 238 -0.25 3.90 0.00
CA GLY A 238 -0.12 3.22 1.31
C GLY A 238 0.57 1.87 1.32
#